data_AF-A0A952IWV6-F1
#
_entry.id   AF-A0A952IWV6-F1
#
_cell.length_a   1.000
_cell.length_b   1.000
_cell.length_c   1.000
_cell.angle_alpha   90.00
_cell.angle_beta   90.00
_cell.angle_gamma   90.00
#
_symmetry.space_group_name_H-M   'P 1'
#
loop_
_entity.id
_entity.type
_entity.pdbx_description
1 polymer ?
#
loop_
_entity_poly.entity_id
_entity_poly.type
_entity_poly.pdbx_seq_one_letter_code
_entity_poly.pdbx_strand_id
1 'polypeptide(L)'
;MTDEQQWYVQTGSRVQGPYSTTEVGRYLLLGRIRSSDRVSKDGELWEPVTQVPELIPEELLDLESETGWNQFVNSRSHIDERSSDTSVVIRERRERSADGSVDTIRDQWLHVSRHPPRRRPPHLLPVSLLGVTLVALLIVIYLNTAGPGA
;
A
#
# COMPACT_ATOMS: atom_id res chain seq x y z
N MET A 1 24.86 -3.54 3.96
CA MET A 1 23.68 -4.11 3.32
C MET A 1 22.52 -3.24 3.76
N THR A 2 22.07 -2.33 2.90
CA THR A 2 20.87 -1.53 3.17
C THR A 2 19.69 -2.50 3.17
N ASP A 3 19.02 -2.61 4.31
CA ASP A 3 17.75 -3.34 4.43
C ASP A 3 16.73 -2.57 3.57
N GLU A 4 16.62 -2.97 2.30
CA GLU A 4 15.65 -2.38 1.38
C GLU A 4 14.27 -2.81 1.86
N GLN A 5 13.51 -1.88 2.43
CA GLN A 5 12.17 -2.16 2.94
C GLN A 5 11.33 -2.86 1.88
N GLN A 6 10.82 -4.03 2.27
CA GLN A 6 10.05 -4.92 1.42
C GLN A 6 8.56 -4.69 1.62
N TRP A 7 7.83 -4.65 0.52
CA TRP A 7 6.42 -4.34 0.46
C TRP A 7 5.64 -5.41 -0.28
N TYR A 8 4.53 -5.81 0.31
CA TYR A 8 3.50 -6.58 -0.36
C TYR A 8 2.43 -5.65 -0.90
N VAL A 9 1.90 -5.97 -2.07
CA VAL A 9 0.85 -5.20 -2.75
C VAL A 9 -0.36 -6.10 -2.95
N GLN A 10 -1.52 -5.64 -2.49
CA GLN A 10 -2.80 -6.30 -2.69
C GLN A 10 -3.60 -5.57 -3.76
N THR A 11 -3.86 -6.30 -4.84
CA THR A 11 -4.68 -5.86 -5.97
C THR A 11 -5.91 -6.75 -6.06
N GLY A 12 -7.07 -6.22 -5.69
CA GLY A 12 -8.29 -7.01 -5.57
C GLY A 12 -8.10 -8.15 -4.55
N SER A 13 -8.21 -9.40 -5.01
CA SER A 13 -8.04 -10.60 -4.17
C SER A 13 -6.62 -11.17 -4.16
N ARG A 14 -5.68 -10.59 -4.90
CA ARG A 14 -4.32 -11.13 -5.06
C ARG A 14 -3.31 -10.31 -4.29
N VAL A 15 -2.37 -11.01 -3.65
CA VAL A 15 -1.20 -10.44 -2.98
C VAL A 15 0.05 -10.74 -3.81
N GLN A 16 0.89 -9.75 -4.00
CA GLN A 16 2.13 -9.81 -4.79
C GLN A 16 3.29 -9.17 -4.02
N GLY A 17 4.51 -9.56 -4.35
CA GLY A 17 5.74 -9.10 -3.69
C GLY A 17 6.57 -10.27 -3.15
N PRO A 18 7.57 -10.00 -2.30
CA PRO A 18 7.95 -8.67 -1.79
C PRO A 18 8.59 -7.78 -2.87
N TYR A 19 8.35 -6.47 -2.77
CA TYR A 19 8.90 -5.44 -3.65
C TYR A 19 9.66 -4.39 -2.84
N SER A 20 10.73 -3.86 -3.41
CA SER A 20 11.36 -2.65 -2.89
C SER A 20 10.46 -1.42 -3.05
N THR A 21 10.67 -0.40 -2.22
CA THR A 21 10.06 0.94 -2.37
C THR A 21 10.18 1.47 -3.81
N THR A 22 11.35 1.30 -4.43
CA THR A 22 11.64 1.73 -5.81
C THR A 22 10.80 0.99 -6.84
N GLU A 23 10.59 -0.32 -6.67
CA GLU A 23 9.74 -1.11 -7.58
C GLU A 23 8.27 -0.73 -7.46
N VAL A 24 7.78 -0.52 -6.24
CA VAL A 24 6.41 -0.06 -6.03
C VAL A 24 6.20 1.31 -6.69
N GLY A 25 7.10 2.27 -6.46
CA GLY A 25 7.04 3.59 -7.09
C GLY A 25 7.04 3.50 -8.63
N ARG A 26 7.92 2.68 -9.20
CA ARG A 26 7.95 2.39 -10.64
C ARG A 26 6.62 1.85 -11.15
N TYR A 27 6.01 0.91 -10.43
CA TYR A 27 4.74 0.31 -10.83
C TYR A 27 3.55 1.27 -10.71
N LEU A 28 3.60 2.25 -9.80
CA LEU A 28 2.62 3.34 -9.76
C LEU A 28 2.75 4.24 -10.99
N LEU A 29 3.96 4.65 -11.37
CA LEU A 29 4.19 5.46 -12.59
C LEU A 29 3.72 4.73 -13.86
N LEU A 30 3.92 3.41 -13.89
CA LEU A 30 3.49 2.56 -14.99
C LEU A 30 2.00 2.22 -14.95
N GLY A 31 1.26 2.57 -13.89
CA GLY A 31 -0.16 2.23 -13.72
C GLY A 31 -0.41 0.73 -13.48
N ARG A 32 0.63 -0.04 -13.12
CA ARG A 32 0.51 -1.46 -12.78
C ARG A 32 -0.07 -1.64 -11.37
N ILE A 33 0.25 -0.71 -10.48
CA ILE A 33 -0.40 -0.52 -9.18
C ILE A 33 -1.24 0.74 -9.27
N ARG A 34 -2.47 0.66 -8.76
CA ARG A 34 -3.42 1.79 -8.73
C ARG A 34 -3.35 2.53 -7.41
N SER A 35 -3.77 3.79 -7.37
CA SER A 35 -3.87 4.55 -6.12
C SER A 35 -4.86 3.93 -5.10
N SER A 36 -5.81 3.11 -5.58
CA SER A 36 -6.76 2.36 -4.76
C SER A 36 -6.21 1.04 -4.21
N ASP A 37 -5.10 0.54 -4.74
CA ASP A 37 -4.51 -0.73 -4.29
C ASP A 37 -3.91 -0.56 -2.88
N ARG A 38 -3.78 -1.67 -2.16
CA ARG A 38 -3.32 -1.68 -0.76
C ARG A 38 -1.91 -2.24 -0.68
N VAL A 39 -1.16 -1.79 0.31
CA VAL A 39 0.23 -2.17 0.57
C VAL A 39 0.40 -2.60 2.02
N SER A 40 1.40 -3.44 2.28
CA SER A 40 1.71 -3.96 3.60
C SER A 40 3.20 -4.26 3.75
N LYS A 41 3.76 -4.06 4.94
CA LYS A 41 5.14 -4.48 5.28
C LYS A 41 5.20 -5.93 5.77
N ASP A 42 4.12 -6.43 6.37
CA ASP A 42 4.06 -7.72 7.07
C ASP A 42 3.10 -8.74 6.43
N GLY A 43 2.26 -8.30 5.50
CA GLY A 43 1.20 -9.12 4.88
C GLY A 43 -0.07 -9.23 5.73
N GLU A 44 -0.10 -8.63 6.92
CA GLU A 44 -1.23 -8.67 7.86
C GLU A 44 -1.96 -7.32 7.88
N LEU A 45 -1.21 -6.23 8.07
CA LEU A 45 -1.75 -4.88 8.06
C LEU A 45 -1.67 -4.29 6.66
N TRP A 46 -2.84 -4.08 6.07
CA TRP A 46 -2.98 -3.52 4.74
C TRP A 46 -3.47 -2.09 4.81
N GLU A 47 -2.77 -1.19 4.12
CA GLU A 47 -3.09 0.24 4.05
C GLU A 47 -3.19 0.69 2.58
N PRO A 48 -4.05 1.64 2.21
CA PRO A 48 -4.04 2.19 0.85
C PRO A 48 -2.67 2.75 0.50
N VAL A 49 -2.20 2.58 -0.75
CA VAL A 49 -0.87 3.09 -1.15
C VAL A 49 -0.73 4.60 -0.94
N THR A 50 -1.82 5.34 -1.10
CA THR A 50 -1.88 6.80 -0.86
C THR A 50 -1.64 7.20 0.60
N GLN A 51 -1.71 6.25 1.55
CA GLN A 51 -1.44 6.47 2.97
C GLN A 51 0.03 6.31 3.33
N VAL A 52 0.86 5.88 2.38
CA VAL A 52 2.27 5.58 2.57
C VAL A 52 3.09 6.51 1.65
N PRO A 53 3.43 7.74 2.09
CA PRO A 53 4.08 8.73 1.24
C PRO A 53 5.44 8.29 0.69
N GLU A 54 6.15 7.44 1.43
CA GLU A 54 7.46 6.90 1.00
C GLU A 54 7.37 6.05 -0.27
N LEU A 55 6.19 5.53 -0.61
CA LEU A 55 5.95 4.76 -1.83
C LEU A 55 5.52 5.61 -3.01
N ILE A 56 5.14 6.88 -2.79
CA ILE A 56 4.56 7.76 -3.82
C ILE A 56 5.69 8.53 -4.49
N PRO A 57 5.96 8.31 -5.79
CA PRO A 57 6.93 9.08 -6.55
C PRO A 57 6.57 10.57 -6.59
N GLU A 58 7.58 11.42 -6.57
CA GLU A 58 7.41 12.88 -6.61
C GLU A 58 6.67 13.34 -7.88
N GLU A 59 6.85 12.62 -8.99
CA GLU A 59 6.19 12.94 -10.26
C GLU A 59 4.66 12.78 -10.22
N LEU A 60 4.11 12.04 -9.25
CA LEU A 60 2.66 11.89 -9.08
C LEU A 60 2.06 12.98 -8.19
N LEU A 61 2.88 13.83 -7.55
CA LEU A 61 2.41 14.83 -6.59
C LEU A 61 1.93 16.12 -7.25
N ASP A 62 2.40 16.44 -8.47
CA ASP A 62 2.09 17.70 -9.17
C ASP A 62 1.53 17.48 -10.60
N LEU A 63 0.48 16.66 -10.72
CA LEU A 63 -0.14 16.36 -12.02
C LEU A 63 -1.12 17.45 -12.54
N GLU A 64 -1.42 18.46 -11.71
CA GLU A 64 -2.28 19.58 -12.09
C GLU A 64 -1.52 20.62 -12.92
N SER A 65 -0.23 20.82 -12.64
CA SER A 65 0.60 21.75 -13.40
C SER A 65 1.06 21.14 -14.74
N GLU A 66 1.31 22.00 -15.72
CA GLU A 66 1.85 21.56 -17.02
C GLU A 66 3.28 21.03 -16.86
N THR A 67 4.08 21.64 -15.98
CA THR A 67 5.45 21.21 -15.69
C THR A 67 5.50 19.83 -15.06
N GLY A 68 4.70 19.59 -14.02
CA GLY A 68 4.67 18.30 -13.33
C GLY A 68 4.03 17.20 -14.18
N TRP A 69 3.04 17.55 -15.02
CA TRP A 69 2.54 16.64 -16.06
C TRP A 69 3.64 16.21 -17.03
N ASN A 70 4.43 17.15 -17.56
CA ASN A 70 5.52 16.84 -18.47
C ASN A 70 6.61 16.00 -17.79
N GLN A 71 6.90 16.26 -16.51
CA GLN A 71 7.84 15.46 -15.73
C GLN A 71 7.35 14.01 -15.58
N PHE A 72 6.09 13.81 -15.22
CA PHE A 72 5.48 12.48 -15.13
C PHE A 72 5.57 11.70 -16.45
N VAL A 73 5.19 12.34 -17.57
CA VAL A 73 5.24 11.72 -18.89
C VAL A 73 6.66 11.30 -19.26
N ASN A 74 7.65 12.16 -19.03
CA ASN A 74 9.06 11.89 -19.32
C ASN A 74 9.64 10.79 -18.40
N SER A 75 9.39 10.83 -17.10
CA SER A 75 9.82 9.78 -16.17
C SER A 75 9.22 8.43 -16.56
N ARG A 76 7.93 8.40 -16.92
CA ARG A 76 7.25 7.17 -17.34
C ARG A 76 7.83 6.61 -18.63
N SER A 77 8.06 7.42 -19.66
CA SER A 77 8.60 6.92 -20.95
C SER A 77 9.97 6.28 -20.77
N HIS A 78 10.85 6.92 -20.01
CA HIS A 78 12.19 6.43 -19.73
C HIS A 78 12.19 5.12 -18.92
N ILE A 79 11.23 4.95 -18.00
CA ILE A 79 11.05 3.70 -17.25
C ILE A 79 10.54 2.58 -18.15
N ASP A 80 9.56 2.87 -19.02
CA ASP A 80 8.94 1.87 -19.88
C ASP A 80 9.97 1.29 -20.87
N GLU A 81 10.82 2.15 -21.45
CA GLU A 81 11.94 1.75 -22.33
C GLU A 81 12.91 0.76 -21.65
N ARG A 82 13.16 0.92 -20.35
CA ARG A 82 14.05 0.01 -19.59
C ARG A 82 13.35 -1.22 -19.02
N SER A 83 12.03 -1.18 -18.90
CA SER A 83 11.24 -2.24 -18.24
C SER A 83 10.87 -3.40 -19.16
N SER A 84 11.34 -3.40 -20.42
CA SER A 84 11.06 -4.45 -21.41
C SER A 84 11.47 -5.87 -20.96
N ASP A 85 12.36 -6.00 -19.97
CA ASP A 85 12.94 -7.30 -19.57
C ASP A 85 12.48 -7.91 -18.23
N THR A 86 11.69 -7.23 -17.37
CA THR A 86 11.47 -7.72 -15.97
C THR A 86 10.01 -7.78 -15.52
N SER A 87 9.10 -8.38 -16.28
CA SER A 87 7.70 -8.48 -15.80
C SER A 87 6.94 -9.69 -16.29
N VAL A 88 7.39 -10.88 -15.90
CA VAL A 88 6.58 -12.10 -15.98
C VAL A 88 5.49 -12.11 -14.89
N VAL A 89 5.65 -11.33 -13.80
CA VAL A 89 4.83 -11.50 -12.58
C VAL A 89 3.59 -10.59 -12.51
N ILE A 90 3.61 -9.38 -13.07
CA ILE A 90 2.41 -8.51 -13.25
C ILE A 90 1.86 -8.64 -14.69
N ARG A 91 1.85 -9.86 -15.23
CA ARG A 91 1.46 -10.09 -16.63
C ARG A 91 -0.06 -10.20 -16.80
N GLU A 92 -0.79 -10.76 -15.83
CA GLU A 92 -2.22 -11.02 -15.98
C GLU A 92 -3.10 -9.76 -16.03
N ARG A 93 -2.66 -8.62 -15.47
CA ARG A 93 -3.44 -7.36 -15.55
C ARG A 93 -3.24 -6.62 -16.88
N ARG A 94 -2.13 -6.84 -17.59
CA ARG A 94 -1.86 -6.21 -18.90
C ARG A 94 -2.88 -6.63 -19.97
N GLU A 95 -3.46 -7.82 -19.83
CA GLU A 95 -4.22 -8.44 -20.92
C GLU A 95 -5.70 -8.02 -20.98
N ARG A 96 -6.21 -7.18 -20.06
CA ARG A 96 -7.66 -6.87 -19.99
C ARG A 96 -8.12 -5.42 -20.01
N SER A 97 -7.30 -4.37 -19.94
CA SER A 97 -7.89 -3.02 -19.82
C SER A 97 -7.04 -1.86 -20.32
N ALA A 98 -7.72 -0.89 -20.95
CA ALA A 98 -7.30 0.48 -21.27
C ALA A 98 -6.96 1.36 -20.03
N ASP A 99 -6.64 0.71 -18.92
CA ASP A 99 -6.50 1.27 -17.58
C ASP A 99 -5.06 1.73 -17.26
N GLY A 100 -4.11 1.40 -18.14
CA GLY A 100 -2.74 1.89 -18.09
C GLY A 100 -2.49 3.15 -18.94
N SER A 101 -3.54 3.79 -19.47
CA SER A 101 -3.41 5.05 -20.21
C SER A 101 -2.92 6.16 -19.28
N VAL A 102 -2.10 7.06 -19.82
CA VAL A 102 -1.53 8.20 -19.08
C VAL A 102 -2.64 9.08 -18.50
N ASP A 103 -3.74 9.26 -19.25
CA ASP A 103 -4.89 10.07 -18.83
C ASP A 103 -5.64 9.44 -17.64
N THR A 104 -5.88 8.13 -17.64
CA THR A 104 -6.59 7.50 -16.51
C THR A 104 -5.73 7.45 -15.26
N ILE A 105 -4.40 7.34 -15.38
CA ILE A 105 -3.49 7.52 -14.25
C ILE A 105 -3.61 8.95 -13.73
N ARG A 106 -3.58 9.96 -14.61
CA ARG A 106 -3.76 11.37 -14.23
C ARG A 106 -5.04 11.57 -13.45
N ASP A 107 -6.18 11.15 -14.01
CA ASP A 107 -7.49 11.34 -13.39
C ASP A 107 -7.60 10.65 -12.04
N GLN A 108 -7.06 9.43 -11.91
CA GLN A 108 -7.04 8.70 -10.65
C GLN A 108 -6.25 9.44 -9.57
N TRP A 109 -5.07 9.98 -9.89
CA TRP A 109 -4.23 10.68 -8.93
C TRP A 109 -4.74 12.08 -8.61
N LEU A 110 -5.30 12.79 -9.60
CA LEU A 110 -5.99 14.07 -9.36
C LEU A 110 -7.17 13.91 -8.40
N HIS A 111 -7.91 12.80 -8.50
CA HIS A 111 -8.98 12.50 -7.54
C HIS A 111 -8.44 12.37 -6.11
N VAL A 112 -7.30 11.71 -5.92
CA VAL A 112 -6.64 11.57 -4.61
C VAL A 112 -6.15 12.92 -4.08
N SER A 113 -5.52 13.75 -4.93
CA SER A 113 -5.02 15.06 -4.52
C SER A 113 -6.14 16.01 -4.10
N ARG A 114 -7.28 15.98 -4.81
CA ARG A 114 -8.47 16.78 -4.47
C ARG A 114 -9.23 16.24 -3.27
N HIS A 115 -9.19 14.92 -3.07
CA HIS A 115 -9.86 14.24 -1.97
C HIS A 115 -8.87 13.37 -1.20
N PRO A 116 -8.00 13.99 -0.39
CA PRO A 116 -7.00 13.24 0.35
C PRO A 116 -7.71 12.26 1.31
N PRO A 117 -7.41 10.95 1.22
CA PRO A 117 -8.01 10.00 2.12
C PRO A 117 -7.61 10.32 3.56
N ARG A 118 -8.59 10.28 4.48
CA ARG A 118 -8.34 10.56 5.90
C ARG A 118 -7.25 9.63 6.41
N ARG A 119 -6.12 10.21 6.84
CA ARG A 119 -5.08 9.45 7.53
C ARG A 119 -5.68 8.81 8.77
N ARG A 120 -5.73 7.47 8.79
CA ARG A 120 -6.05 6.76 10.02
C ARG A 120 -4.84 6.96 10.94
N PRO A 121 -5.01 7.49 12.16
CA PRO A 121 -3.91 7.54 13.10
C PRO A 121 -3.39 6.10 13.30
N PRO A 122 -2.06 5.90 13.40
CA PRO A 122 -1.50 4.60 13.73
C PRO A 122 -2.18 4.13 15.01
N HIS A 123 -2.78 2.95 14.91
CA HIS A 123 -3.52 2.22 15.94
C HIS A 123 -2.95 2.43 17.36
N LEU A 124 -3.49 3.41 18.09
CA LEU A 124 -3.69 3.24 19.51
C LEU A 124 -4.75 2.15 19.61
N LEU A 125 -4.32 0.90 19.83
CA LEU A 125 -5.21 -0.22 20.09
C LEU A 125 -6.32 0.25 21.06
N PRO A 126 -7.60 -0.09 20.81
CA PRO A 126 -8.62 0.21 21.79
C PRO A 126 -8.21 -0.50 23.08
N VAL A 127 -7.92 0.28 24.13
CA VAL A 127 -7.59 -0.19 25.49
C VAL A 127 -8.63 -1.21 26.02
N SER A 128 -9.80 -1.28 25.38
CA SER A 128 -10.82 -2.32 25.53
C SER A 128 -10.28 -3.76 25.50
N LEU A 129 -9.24 -4.07 24.71
CA LEU A 129 -8.74 -5.45 24.60
C LEU A 129 -7.82 -5.83 25.78
N LEU A 130 -7.08 -4.86 26.34
CA LEU A 130 -6.30 -5.06 27.57
C LEU A 130 -7.18 -5.24 28.80
N GLY A 131 -8.29 -4.50 28.90
CA GLY A 131 -9.21 -4.65 30.04
C GLY A 131 -9.88 -6.03 30.09
N VAL A 132 -10.33 -6.54 28.94
CA VAL A 132 -11.04 -7.83 28.86
C VAL A 132 -10.09 -9.01 29.13
N THR A 133 -8.85 -8.96 28.64
CA THR A 133 -7.87 -10.03 28.91
C THR A 133 -7.45 -10.05 30.38
N LEU A 134 -7.28 -8.90 31.02
CA LEU A 134 -6.89 -8.82 32.44
C LEU A 134 -8.01 -9.31 33.36
N VAL A 135 -9.27 -8.99 33.05
CA VAL A 135 -10.44 -9.50 33.78
C VAL A 135 -10.59 -11.01 33.60
N ALA A 136 -10.46 -11.54 32.39
CA ALA A 136 -10.51 -12.98 32.14
C ALA A 136 -9.40 -13.73 32.88
N LEU A 137 -8.18 -13.18 32.89
CA LEU A 137 -7.03 -13.75 33.58
C LEU A 137 -7.22 -13.75 35.11
N LEU A 138 -7.80 -12.68 35.68
CA LEU A 138 -8.15 -12.62 37.10
C LEU A 138 -9.21 -13.65 37.49
N ILE A 139 -10.23 -13.87 36.64
CA ILE A 139 -11.28 -14.88 36.88
C ILE A 139 -10.66 -16.28 36.89
N VAL A 140 -9.79 -16.60 35.93
CA VAL A 140 -9.11 -17.91 35.87
C VAL A 140 -8.24 -18.14 37.10
N ILE A 141 -7.47 -17.14 37.53
CA ILE A 141 -6.64 -17.24 38.73
C ILE A 141 -7.51 -17.44 39.97
N TYR A 142 -8.59 -16.66 40.12
CA TYR A 142 -9.52 -16.78 41.25
C TYR A 142 -10.19 -18.16 41.32
N LEU A 143 -10.64 -18.70 40.18
CA LEU A 143 -11.24 -20.04 40.12
C LEU A 143 -10.23 -21.14 40.44
N ASN A 144 -8.95 -20.95 40.08
CA ASN A 144 -7.90 -21.93 40.34
C ASN A 144 -7.34 -21.87 41.77
N THR A 145 -7.38 -20.69 42.43
CA THR A 145 -7.00 -20.54 43.85
C THR A 145 -8.15 -20.81 44.82
N ALA A 146 -9.40 -20.72 44.35
CA ALA A 146 -10.60 -21.09 45.11
C ALA A 146 -11.01 -22.57 44.93
N GLY A 147 -10.24 -23.37 44.20
CA GLY A 147 -10.39 -24.83 44.16
C GLY A 147 -10.13 -25.41 45.56
N PRO A 148 -11.03 -26.24 46.10
CA PRO A 148 -11.05 -26.58 47.51
C PRO A 148 -9.85 -27.45 47.89
N GLY A 149 -9.01 -26.95 48.80
CA GLY A 149 -8.27 -27.81 49.70
C GLY A 149 -9.27 -28.43 50.68
N ALA A 150 -9.76 -29.63 50.35
CA ALA A 150 -10.38 -30.59 51.25
C ALA A 150 -10.09 -32.00 50.73
#